data_AF-A0A4Y2MSU0-F1
#
_entry.id   AF-A0A4Y2MSU0-F1
#
_cell.length_a   1.000
_cell.length_b   1.000
_cell.length_c   1.000
_cell.angle_alpha   90.00
_cell.angle_beta   90.00
_cell.angle_gamma   90.00
#
_symmetry.space_group_name_H-M   'P 1'
#
loop_
_entity.id
_entity.type
_entity.pdbx_description
1 polymer ?
#
loop_
_entity_poly.entity_id
_entity_poly.type
_entity_poly.pdbx_seq_one_letter_code
_entity_poly.pdbx_strand_id
1 'polypeptide(L)'
;MFFDAELYNTLDKPWETILKFLGKTLPDLGFYSEEPEVVMDVGCGPGYLSKNYIFPCFPNLQEMIAMDVTPNMIEEARTRHPHPKIKYVLADIEDG
;
A
#
# COMPACT_ATOMS: atom_id res chain seq x y z
N MET A 1 3.58 -9.62 18.40
CA MET A 1 2.47 -8.67 18.62
C MET A 1 1.29 -9.18 17.80
N PHE A 2 0.11 -9.37 18.39
CA PHE A 2 -1.08 -9.76 17.62
C PHE A 2 -1.72 -8.48 17.07
N PHE A 3 -1.66 -8.29 15.76
CA PHE A 3 -2.36 -7.22 15.07
C PHE A 3 -3.70 -7.78 14.55
N ASP A 4 -4.81 -7.18 14.98
CA ASP A 4 -6.15 -7.52 14.50
C ASP A 4 -6.43 -6.73 13.22
N ALA A 5 -6.44 -7.43 12.09
CA ALA A 5 -6.61 -6.83 10.76
C ALA A 5 -8.03 -6.26 10.55
N GLU A 6 -9.06 -6.83 11.15
CA GLU A 6 -10.42 -6.28 11.07
C GLU A 6 -10.52 -4.98 11.86
N LEU A 7 -9.99 -4.97 13.08
CA LEU A 7 -9.95 -3.75 13.90
C LEU A 7 -9.18 -2.62 13.20
N TYR A 8 -8.02 -2.93 12.61
CA TYR A 8 -7.24 -1.97 11.83
C TYR A 8 -8.07 -1.35 10.71
N ASN A 9 -8.77 -2.14 9.91
CA ASN A 9 -9.60 -1.61 8.81
C ASN A 9 -10.72 -0.66 9.28
N THR A 10 -11.22 -0.82 10.51
CA THR A 10 -12.31 0.02 11.03
C THR A 10 -11.83 1.32 11.67
N LEU A 11 -10.61 1.34 12.20
CA LEU A 11 -10.08 2.47 12.97
C LEU A 11 -9.00 3.25 12.23
N ASP A 12 -8.31 2.62 11.28
CA ASP A 12 -7.13 3.18 10.66
C ASP A 12 -7.49 4.07 9.47
N LYS A 13 -7.76 5.33 9.80
CA LYS A 13 -7.77 6.41 8.80
C LYS A 13 -6.37 7.00 8.74
N PRO A 14 -5.79 7.16 7.54
CA PRO A 14 -4.52 7.86 7.40
C PRO A 14 -4.61 9.23 8.06
N TRP A 15 -3.57 9.60 8.78
CA TRP A 15 -3.46 10.95 9.32
C TRP A 15 -3.45 11.96 8.18
N GLU A 16 -4.05 13.13 8.40
CA GLU A 16 -4.10 14.22 7.41
C GLU A 16 -2.71 14.59 6.86
N THR A 17 -1.66 14.50 7.70
CA THR A 17 -0.29 14.74 7.28
C THR A 17 0.19 13.74 6.22
N ILE A 18 -0.20 12.46 6.34
CA ILE A 18 0.11 11.41 5.35
C ILE A 18 -0.61 11.73 4.04
N LEU A 19 -1.89 12.11 4.11
CA LEU A 19 -2.67 12.49 2.92
C LEU A 19 -2.06 13.68 2.20
N LYS A 20 -1.66 14.71 2.95
CA LYS A 20 -0.98 15.88 2.39
C LYS A 20 0.38 15.53 1.80
N PHE A 21 1.11 14.60 2.42
CA PHE A 21 2.39 14.14 1.88
C PHE A 21 2.16 13.45 0.53
N LEU A 22 1.30 12.42 0.47
CA LEU A 22 1.01 11.65 -0.74
C LEU A 22 0.42 12.52 -1.88
N GLY A 23 -0.56 13.37 -1.57
CA GLY A 23 -1.28 14.14 -2.58
C GLY A 23 -0.58 15.42 -3.05
N LYS A 24 0.44 15.89 -2.33
CA LYS A 24 1.12 17.16 -2.65
C LYS A 24 2.64 17.04 -2.65
N THR A 25 3.21 16.57 -1.54
CA THR A 25 4.67 16.61 -1.37
C THR A 25 5.36 15.58 -2.25
N LEU A 26 4.80 14.37 -2.36
CA LEU A 26 5.34 13.30 -3.20
C LEU A 26 5.40 13.73 -4.69
N PRO A 27 4.35 14.34 -5.28
CA PRO A 27 4.44 15.01 -6.58
C PRO A 27 5.53 16.07 -6.71
N ASP A 28 5.60 17.00 -5.76
CA ASP A 28 6.55 18.12 -5.79
C ASP A 28 8.01 17.63 -5.76
N LEU A 29 8.24 16.43 -5.23
CA LEU A 29 9.54 15.78 -5.18
C LEU A 29 9.88 14.96 -6.44
N GLY A 30 8.95 14.84 -7.40
CA GLY A 30 9.18 14.10 -8.65
C GLY A 30 9.26 12.58 -8.48
N PHE A 31 8.52 12.02 -7.53
CA PHE A 31 8.52 10.57 -7.23
C PHE A 31 7.65 9.72 -8.18
N TYR A 32 7.07 10.32 -9.22
CA TYR A 32 6.40 9.59 -10.29
C TYR A 32 7.06 9.89 -11.63
N SER A 33 6.89 8.98 -12.58
CA SER A 33 7.45 9.07 -13.91
C SER A 33 6.36 9.07 -15.00
N GLU A 34 6.69 9.67 -16.15
CA GLU A 34 5.90 9.47 -17.38
C GLU A 34 6.13 8.07 -17.96
N GLU A 35 7.22 7.40 -17.59
CA GLU A 35 7.51 6.03 -17.97
C GLU A 35 6.73 5.03 -17.11
N PRO A 36 6.53 3.79 -17.57
CA PRO A 36 5.87 2.77 -16.78
C PRO A 36 6.65 2.41 -15.49
N GLU A 37 5.94 2.33 -14.36
CA GLU A 37 6.56 2.13 -13.04
C GLU A 37 6.12 0.84 -12.36
N VAL A 38 7.02 0.27 -11.54
CA VAL A 38 6.70 -0.77 -10.56
C VAL A 38 6.96 -0.21 -9.18
N VAL A 39 5.95 -0.24 -8.31
CA VAL A 39 6.01 0.33 -6.95
C VAL A 39 5.95 -0.78 -5.93
N MET A 40 6.79 -0.70 -4.90
CA MET A 40 6.75 -1.60 -3.76
C MET A 40 6.26 -0.85 -2.52
N ASP A 41 5.24 -1.39 -1.87
CA ASP A 41 4.67 -0.90 -0.62
C ASP A 41 4.99 -1.89 0.50
N VAL A 42 5.87 -1.49 1.42
CA VAL A 42 6.38 -2.34 2.49
C VAL A 42 5.63 -2.06 3.78
N GLY A 43 5.14 -3.12 4.43
CA GLY A 43 4.27 -2.98 5.60
C GLY A 43 2.88 -2.52 5.19
N CYS A 44 2.35 -3.08 4.11
CA CYS A 44 1.08 -2.64 3.52
C CYS A 44 -0.12 -2.91 4.43
N GLY A 45 0.04 -3.70 5.50
CA GLY A 45 -1.03 -4.10 6.40
C GLY A 45 -2.20 -4.70 5.62
N PRO A 46 -3.45 -4.34 5.95
CA PRO A 46 -4.62 -4.84 5.25
C PRO A 46 -4.84 -4.19 3.88
N GLY A 47 -3.91 -3.37 3.35
CA GLY A 47 -3.94 -2.88 1.97
C GLY A 47 -4.88 -1.70 1.70
N TYR A 48 -5.56 -1.14 2.71
CA TYR A 48 -6.44 0.02 2.56
C TYR A 48 -5.69 1.25 2.04
N LEU A 49 -4.52 1.56 2.61
CA LEU A 49 -3.68 2.68 2.17
C LEU A 49 -3.11 2.45 0.78
N SER A 50 -2.58 1.25 0.53
CA SER A 50 -2.01 0.84 -0.75
C SER A 50 -3.00 1.09 -1.89
N LYS A 51 -4.24 0.60 -1.74
CA LYS A 51 -5.27 0.71 -2.79
C LYS A 51 -5.85 2.11 -2.94
N ASN A 52 -6.20 2.77 -1.85
CA ASN A 52 -7.02 3.99 -1.92
C ASN A 52 -6.19 5.28 -1.96
N TYR A 53 -4.92 5.26 -1.55
CA TYR A 53 -4.12 6.47 -1.40
C TYR A 53 -2.76 6.39 -2.12
N ILE A 54 -2.05 5.27 -2.02
CA ILE A 54 -0.73 5.13 -2.67
C ILE A 54 -0.91 4.84 -4.15
N PHE A 55 -1.73 3.86 -4.53
CA PHE A 55 -1.95 3.47 -5.92
C PHE A 55 -2.35 4.64 -6.83
N PRO A 56 -3.29 5.54 -6.44
CA PRO A 56 -3.66 6.70 -7.26
C PRO A 56 -2.54 7.73 -7.49
N CYS A 57 -1.48 7.72 -6.69
CA CYS A 57 -0.33 8.62 -6.89
C CYS A 57 0.51 8.27 -8.11
N PHE A 58 0.37 7.06 -8.67
CA PHE A 58 1.20 6.55 -9.75
C PHE A 58 0.36 6.30 -11.02
N PRO A 59 0.16 7.31 -11.89
CA PRO A 59 -0.73 7.20 -13.04
C PRO A 59 -0.28 6.16 -14.08
N ASN A 60 1.03 5.93 -14.21
CA ASN A 60 1.64 4.99 -15.16
C ASN A 60 2.05 3.65 -14.52
N LEU A 61 1.48 3.31 -13.38
CA LEU A 61 1.81 2.09 -12.65
C LEU A 61 1.49 0.84 -13.48
N GLN A 62 2.49 -0.01 -13.69
CA GLN A 62 2.35 -1.35 -14.27
C GLN A 62 1.90 -2.34 -13.21
N GLU A 63 2.61 -2.38 -12.08
CA GLU A 63 2.36 -3.29 -10.97
C GLU A 63 2.73 -2.61 -9.64
N MET A 64 1.92 -2.89 -8.61
CA MET A 64 2.25 -2.61 -7.22
C MET A 64 2.48 -3.94 -6.51
N ILE A 65 3.61 -4.07 -5.83
CA ILE A 65 3.92 -5.19 -4.93
C ILE A 65 3.71 -4.68 -3.51
N ALA A 66 2.59 -5.04 -2.90
CA ALA A 66 2.25 -4.66 -1.53
C ALA A 66 2.57 -5.83 -0.60
N MET A 67 3.51 -5.67 0.32
CA MET A 67 3.99 -6.75 1.17
C MET A 67 3.86 -6.45 2.66
N ASP A 68 3.62 -7.50 3.44
CA ASP A 68 3.55 -7.47 4.89
C ASP A 68 4.03 -8.82 5.43
N VAL A 69 4.63 -8.81 6.62
CA VAL A 69 5.12 -10.01 7.31
C VAL A 69 3.99 -10.79 8.00
N THR A 70 2.82 -10.15 8.19
CA THR A 70 1.69 -10.72 8.93
C THR A 70 0.72 -11.44 7.98
N PRO A 71 0.55 -12.77 8.07
CA PRO A 71 -0.32 -13.52 7.15
C PRO A 71 -1.77 -13.02 7.11
N ASN A 72 -2.37 -12.74 8.27
CA ASN A 72 -3.75 -12.27 8.37
C ASN A 72 -3.95 -10.91 7.68
N MET A 73 -2.94 -10.03 7.69
CA MET A 73 -3.00 -8.75 6.99
C MET A 73 -3.10 -8.94 5.48
N ILE A 74 -2.28 -9.84 4.94
CA ILE A 74 -2.28 -10.16 3.50
C ILE A 74 -3.56 -10.87 3.07
N GLU A 75 -4.11 -11.75 3.89
CA GLU A 75 -5.41 -12.40 3.62
C GLU A 75 -6.55 -11.37 3.54
N GLU A 76 -6.62 -10.47 4.51
CA GLU A 76 -7.58 -9.37 4.52
C GLU A 76 -7.40 -8.43 3.33
N ALA A 77 -6.15 -8.07 2.99
CA ALA A 77 -5.85 -7.20 1.87
C ALA A 77 -6.34 -7.77 0.53
N ARG A 78 -6.08 -9.05 0.29
CA ARG A 78 -6.55 -9.76 -0.92
C ARG A 78 -8.07 -9.81 -1.00
N THR A 79 -8.72 -9.98 0.15
CA THR A 79 -10.18 -10.14 0.23
C THR A 79 -10.93 -8.81 0.10
N ARG A 80 -10.51 -7.78 0.84
CA ARG A 80 -11.22 -6.49 0.93
C ARG A 80 -10.75 -5.46 -0.08
N HIS A 81 -9.49 -5.53 -0.50
CA HIS A 81 -8.88 -4.53 -1.37
C HIS A 81 -8.30 -5.12 -2.67
N PRO A 82 -8.98 -6.05 -3.38
CA PRO A 82 -8.44 -6.61 -4.61
C PRO A 82 -8.31 -5.54 -5.69
N HIS A 83 -7.25 -5.63 -6.48
CA HIS A 83 -7.03 -4.80 -7.66
C HIS A 83 -6.13 -5.54 -8.67
N PRO A 84 -6.41 -5.51 -9.99
CA PRO A 84 -5.67 -6.29 -10.98
C PRO A 84 -4.18 -5.91 -11.09
N LYS A 85 -3.82 -4.70 -10.66
CA LYS A 85 -2.43 -4.21 -10.65
C LYS A 85 -1.78 -4.23 -9.27
N ILE A 86 -2.46 -4.70 -8.23
CA ILE A 86 -1.88 -4.79 -6.88
C ILE A 86 -1.72 -6.26 -6.51
N LYS A 87 -0.49 -6.66 -6.24
CA LYS A 87 -0.13 -7.99 -5.78
C LYS A 87 0.22 -7.93 -4.31
N TYR A 88 -0.62 -8.55 -3.48
CA TYR A 88 -0.38 -8.67 -2.04
C TYR A 88 0.50 -9.90 -1.76
N VAL A 89 1.64 -9.70 -1.10
CA VAL A 89 2.68 -10.73 -0.89
C VAL A 89 2.99 -10.86 0.61
N LEU A 90 2.97 -12.10 1.13
CA LEU A 90 3.51 -12.39 2.46
C LEU A 90 5.03 -12.49 2.33
N ALA A 91 5.75 -11.54 2.92
CA ALA A 91 7.20 -11.51 2.88
C ALA A 91 7.75 -10.68 4.04
N ASP A 92 8.93 -11.06 4.52
CA ASP A 92 9.72 -10.23 5.41
C ASP A 92 10.64 -9.33 4.56
N ILE A 93 10.81 -8.08 4.99
CA ILE A 93 11.79 -7.18 4.36
C ILE A 93 13.23 -7.54 4.74
N GLU A 94 13.43 -8.23 5.87
CA GLU A 94 14.75 -8.64 6.35
C GLU A 94 15.30 -9.89 5.64
N ASP A 95 14.48 -10.60 4.85
CA ASP A 95 14.86 -11.83 4.13
C ASP A 95 15.70 -11.57 2.85
N GLY A 96 16.27 -10.37 2.69
CA GLY A 96 16.98 -9.88 1.50
C GLY A 96 18.52 -9.90 1.58
#